data_AF-A0A8I1IXV2-F1
#
_entry.id   AF-A0A8I1IXV2-F1
#
_cell.length_a   1.000
_cell.length_b   1.000
_cell.length_c   1.000
_cell.angle_alpha   90.00
_cell.angle_beta   90.00
_cell.angle_gamma   90.00
#
_symmetry.space_group_name_H-M   'P 1'
#
loop_
_entity.id
_entity.type
_entity.pdbx_description
1 polymer ?
#
loop_
_entity_poly.entity_id
_entity_poly.type
_entity_poly.pdbx_seq_one_letter_code
_entity_poly.pdbx_strand_id
1 'polypeptide(L)'
;MAHSYAYLDKEKILHLHPLEDEAVKHGKYVGTNLDYDESGYPVIGGEGVIYYVDKDTAYVNGNEHDGKQIAVPSGLRALAGQLR
;
A
#
# COMPACT_ATOMS: atom_id res chain seq x y z
N MET A 1 10.47 13.42 9.14
CA MET A 1 9.19 12.91 9.67
C MET A 1 8.54 12.14 8.54
N ALA A 2 7.91 11.00 8.82
CA ALA A 2 7.15 10.27 7.80
C ALA A 2 5.95 11.12 7.36
N HIS A 3 5.66 11.14 6.05
CA HIS A 3 4.51 11.86 5.51
C HIS A 3 3.22 11.01 5.59
N SER A 4 3.38 9.70 5.69
CA SER A 4 2.30 8.74 5.80
C SER A 4 2.77 7.49 6.55
N TYR A 5 1.83 6.68 6.99
CA TYR A 5 2.05 5.42 7.68
C TYR A 5 1.48 4.29 6.84
N ALA A 6 2.34 3.34 6.48
CA ALA A 6 1.98 2.15 5.75
C ALA A 6 1.50 1.06 6.71
N TYR A 7 0.45 0.35 6.33
CA TYR A 7 -0.07 -0.80 7.06
C TYR A 7 -0.70 -1.81 6.09
N LEU A 8 -0.94 -3.01 6.58
CA LEU A 8 -1.72 -4.02 5.86
C LEU A 8 -3.11 -4.09 6.43
N ASP A 9 -4.11 -4.05 5.57
CA ASP A 9 -5.49 -4.24 5.99
C ASP A 9 -5.79 -5.73 6.30
N LYS A 10 -7.06 -6.06 6.54
CA LYS A 10 -7.47 -7.43 6.87
C LYS A 10 -7.29 -8.38 5.68
N GLU A 11 -7.34 -7.87 4.46
CA GLU A 11 -7.17 -8.63 3.21
C GLU A 11 -5.70 -8.68 2.75
N LYS A 12 -4.77 -8.17 3.57
CA LYS A 12 -3.33 -8.08 3.27
C LYS A 12 -3.02 -7.20 2.06
N ILE A 13 -3.83 -6.17 1.87
CA ILE A 13 -3.61 -5.10 0.91
C ILE A 13 -2.81 -3.99 1.59
N LEU A 14 -1.83 -3.43 0.87
CA LEU A 14 -1.00 -2.33 1.37
C LEU A 14 -1.72 -0.99 1.22
N HIS A 15 -1.91 -0.30 2.34
CA HIS A 15 -2.49 1.04 2.40
C HIS A 15 -1.56 2.02 3.11
N LEU A 16 -1.73 3.31 2.81
CA LEU A 16 -1.08 4.44 3.45
C LEU A 16 -2.13 5.35 4.10
N HIS A 17 -1.80 5.90 5.26
CA HIS A 17 -2.65 6.88 5.93
C HIS A 17 -1.80 8.00 6.58
N PRO A 18 -2.23 9.27 6.54
CA PRO A 18 -1.44 10.38 7.10
C PRO A 18 -1.40 10.37 8.64
N LEU A 19 -2.43 9.83 9.29
CA LEU A 19 -2.53 9.72 10.74
C LEU A 19 -2.03 8.36 11.24
N GLU A 20 -1.10 8.38 12.19
CA GLU A 20 -0.55 7.19 12.84
C GLU A 20 -1.63 6.41 13.60
N ASP A 21 -2.52 7.12 14.30
CA ASP A 21 -3.60 6.55 15.11
C ASP A 21 -4.61 5.75 14.28
N GLU A 22 -4.72 6.00 12.98
CA GLU A 22 -5.54 5.18 12.08
C GLU A 22 -4.76 3.95 11.63
N ALA A 23 -3.49 4.09 11.26
CA ALA A 23 -2.64 2.97 10.84
C ALA A 23 -2.47 1.91 11.94
N VAL A 24 -2.36 2.32 13.22
CA VAL A 24 -2.20 1.40 14.35
C VAL A 24 -3.41 0.46 14.54
N LYS A 25 -4.60 0.87 14.09
CA LYS A 25 -5.83 0.04 14.17
C LYS A 25 -5.74 -1.21 13.32
N HIS A 26 -4.84 -1.22 12.34
CA HIS A 26 -4.60 -2.33 11.43
C HIS A 26 -3.43 -3.24 11.88
N GLY A 27 -2.84 -2.98 13.06
CA GLY A 27 -1.79 -3.79 13.65
C GLY A 27 -0.40 -3.20 13.39
N LYS A 28 0.44 -3.93 12.67
CA LYS A 28 1.81 -3.47 12.38
C LYS A 28 1.77 -2.37 11.32
N TYR A 29 2.49 -1.29 11.58
CA TYR A 29 2.62 -0.16 10.67
C TYR A 29 4.08 0.32 10.59
N VAL A 30 4.42 1.05 9.53
CA VAL A 30 5.74 1.65 9.29
C VAL A 30 5.56 3.05 8.71
N GLY A 31 6.30 4.03 9.22
CA GLY A 31 6.35 5.36 8.61
C GLY A 31 7.03 5.33 7.25
N THR A 32 6.45 6.03 6.27
CA THR A 32 6.96 6.13 4.90
C THR A 32 6.81 7.54 4.33
N ASN A 33 7.51 7.78 3.22
CA ASN A 33 7.43 9.03 2.45
C ASN A 33 6.77 8.79 1.08
N LEU A 34 6.07 7.68 0.91
CA LEU A 34 5.31 7.41 -0.30
C LEU A 34 4.05 8.26 -0.33
N ASP A 35 3.77 8.79 -1.52
CA ASP A 35 2.49 9.41 -1.83
C ASP A 35 1.39 8.36 -1.91
N TYR A 36 0.15 8.79 -1.71
CA TYR A 36 -1.03 7.96 -1.81
C TYR A 36 -2.18 8.71 -2.48
N ASP A 37 -3.11 7.97 -3.05
CA ASP A 37 -4.33 8.54 -3.63
C ASP A 37 -5.42 8.78 -2.57
N GLU A 38 -6.55 9.36 -2.96
CA GLU A 38 -7.66 9.64 -2.03
C GLU A 38 -8.26 8.37 -1.39
N SER A 39 -7.98 7.19 -1.94
CA SER A 39 -8.41 5.90 -1.39
C SER A 39 -7.39 5.28 -0.43
N GLY A 40 -6.24 5.93 -0.23
CA GLY A 40 -5.18 5.45 0.65
C GLY A 40 -4.26 4.40 0.01
N TYR A 41 -4.28 4.25 -1.33
CA TYR A 41 -3.35 3.35 -2.01
C TYR A 41 -2.05 4.07 -2.37
N PRO A 42 -0.88 3.42 -2.22
CA PRO A 42 0.40 3.99 -2.64
C PRO A 42 0.39 4.44 -4.11
N VAL A 43 0.88 5.65 -4.39
CA VAL A 43 1.02 6.17 -5.74
C VAL A 43 2.44 5.91 -6.25
N ILE A 44 2.57 5.19 -7.36
CA ILE A 44 3.84 4.92 -8.03
C ILE A 44 3.75 5.40 -9.47
N GLY A 45 4.64 6.31 -9.88
CA GLY A 45 4.64 6.83 -11.25
C GLY A 45 3.39 7.65 -11.61
N GLY A 46 2.67 8.16 -10.62
CA GLY A 46 1.44 8.93 -10.81
C GLY A 46 0.15 8.10 -10.83
N GLU A 47 0.24 6.77 -10.67
CA GLU A 47 -0.93 5.88 -10.59
C GLU A 47 -1.06 5.29 -9.18
N GLY A 48 -2.29 5.23 -8.66
CA GLY A 48 -2.61 4.50 -7.44
C GLY A 48 -2.44 2.99 -7.65
N VAL A 49 -1.66 2.35 -6.79
CA VAL A 49 -1.29 0.93 -6.90
C VAL A 49 -1.94 0.13 -5.77
N ILE A 50 -2.80 -0.81 -6.13
CA ILE A 50 -3.36 -1.78 -5.21
C ILE A 50 -2.42 -2.99 -5.16
N TYR A 51 -1.72 -3.17 -4.04
CA TYR A 51 -0.77 -4.27 -3.86
C TYR A 51 -1.29 -5.31 -2.86
N TYR A 52 -1.55 -6.52 -3.35
CA TYR A 52 -1.97 -7.69 -2.58
C TYR A 52 -0.74 -8.48 -2.12
N VAL A 53 -0.36 -8.33 -0.85
CA VAL A 53 0.90 -8.86 -0.31
C VAL A 53 0.93 -10.39 -0.29
N ASP A 54 -0.19 -11.05 -0.03
CA ASP A 54 -0.27 -12.52 0.02
C ASP A 54 -0.22 -13.16 -1.37
N LYS A 55 -0.70 -12.46 -2.39
CA LYS A 55 -0.69 -12.90 -3.79
C LYS A 55 0.59 -12.46 -4.53
N ASP A 56 1.34 -11.53 -3.94
CA ASP A 56 2.44 -10.81 -4.59
C ASP A 56 2.04 -10.26 -5.97
N THR A 57 0.85 -9.66 -6.05
CA THR A 57 0.29 -9.05 -7.26
C THR A 57 -0.08 -7.59 -7.03
N ALA A 58 0.17 -6.75 -8.03
CA ALA A 58 -0.13 -5.32 -8.00
C ALA A 58 -0.98 -4.91 -9.20
N TYR A 59 -1.89 -3.98 -8.99
CA TYR A 59 -2.83 -3.49 -10.01
C TYR A 59 -2.88 -1.96 -9.99
N VAL A 60 -3.15 -1.38 -11.15
CA VAL A 60 -3.45 0.05 -11.32
C VAL A 60 -4.79 0.22 -12.03
N ASN A 61 -5.41 1.39 -11.87
CA ASN A 61 -6.69 1.73 -12.50
C ASN A 61 -7.82 0.72 -12.20
N GLY A 62 -7.81 0.15 -11.00
CA GLY A 62 -8.73 -0.90 -10.55
C GLY A 62 -8.01 -1.93 -9.66
N ASN A 63 -8.74 -2.97 -9.28
CA ASN A 63 -8.26 -4.03 -8.40
C ASN A 63 -8.06 -5.35 -9.16
N GLU A 64 -8.01 -6.49 -8.47
CA GLU A 64 -7.79 -7.78 -9.13
C GLU A 64 -8.90 -8.21 -10.11
N HIS A 65 -10.08 -7.59 -10.06
CA HIS A 65 -11.23 -7.92 -10.89
C HIS A 65 -11.33 -7.09 -12.17
N ASP A 66 -10.98 -5.80 -12.11
CA ASP A 66 -11.18 -4.82 -13.19
C ASP A 66 -9.92 -4.02 -13.55
N GLY A 67 -8.87 -4.11 -12.73
CA GLY A 67 -7.64 -3.36 -12.88
C GLY A 67 -6.64 -3.99 -13.84
N LYS A 68 -5.64 -3.20 -14.20
CA LYS A 68 -4.51 -3.66 -15.00
C LYS A 68 -3.41 -4.18 -14.08
N GLN A 69 -3.11 -5.46 -14.15
CA GLN A 69 -1.99 -6.03 -13.43
C GLN A 69 -0.65 -5.43 -13.91
N ILE A 70 0.20 -5.08 -12.96
CA ILE A 70 1.57 -4.59 -13.19
C ILE A 70 2.58 -5.45 -12.45
N ALA A 71 3.86 -5.29 -12.78
CA ALA A 71 4.93 -5.83 -11.94
C ALA A 71 4.91 -5.14 -10.58
N VAL A 72 5.04 -5.91 -9.50
CA VAL A 72 5.10 -5.37 -8.14
C VAL A 72 6.28 -4.42 -8.01
N PRO A 73 6.07 -3.13 -7.71
CA PRO A 73 7.17 -2.20 -7.49
C PRO A 73 8.03 -2.64 -6.31
N SER A 74 9.35 -2.68 -6.50
CA SER A 74 10.30 -3.17 -5.48
C SER A 74 10.19 -2.44 -4.15
N GLY A 75 9.90 -1.13 -4.18
CA GLY A 75 9.64 -0.32 -2.99
C GLY A 75 8.44 -0.81 -2.18
N LEU A 76 7.33 -1.18 -2.85
CA LEU A 76 6.14 -1.71 -2.17
C LEU A 76 6.41 -3.10 -1.59
N ARG A 77 7.15 -3.95 -2.31
CA ARG A 77 7.55 -5.28 -1.81
C ARG A 77 8.44 -5.16 -0.56
N ALA A 78 9.42 -4.24 -0.58
CA ALA A 78 10.30 -3.99 0.57
C ALA A 78 9.52 -3.42 1.77
N LEU A 79 8.55 -2.54 1.52
CA LEU A 79 7.70 -1.98 2.56
C LEU A 79 6.79 -3.05 3.18
N ALA A 80 6.13 -3.85 2.35
CA ALA A 80 5.31 -4.98 2.81
C ALA A 80 6.11 -6.01 3.60
N GLY A 81 7.37 -6.27 3.22
CA GLY A 81 8.27 -7.13 4.00
C GLY A 81 8.52 -6.65 5.42
N GLN A 82 8.46 -5.34 5.67
CA GLN A 82 8.58 -4.77 7.01
C GLN A 82 7.27 -4.88 7.81
N LEU A 83 6.13 -5.01 7.14
CA LEU A 83 4.80 -5.09 7.75
C LEU A 83 4.34 -6.52 8.06
N ARG A 84 5.11 -7.54 7.63
CA ARG A 84 4.89 -8.95 7.99
C ARG A 84 5.36 -9.29 9.40
#